data_AF-A0A3M2BAU5-F1
#
_entry.id   AF-A0A3M2BAU5-F1
#
_cell.length_a   1.000
_cell.length_b   1.000
_cell.length_c   1.000
_cell.angle_alpha   90.00
_cell.angle_beta   90.00
_cell.angle_gamma   90.00
#
_symmetry.space_group_name_H-M   'P 1'
#
loop_
_entity.id
_entity.type
_entity.pdbx_description
1 polymer ?
#
loop_
_entity_poly.entity_id
_entity_poly.type
_entity_poly.pdbx_seq_one_letter_code
_entity_poly.pdbx_strand_id
1 'polypeptide(L)'
;MSRKVYEARGAIEDGVTIVLDAPLPVRGRVKVQVEAETTAPDSQNLWEFLETLHAQQHARGHIPPTPETVETYLRELRSEWRDDQNLPR
;
A
#
# COMPACT_ATOMS: atom_id res chain seq x y z
N MET A 1 -16.97 40.11 -14.49
CA MET A 1 -17.47 38.83 -13.94
C MET A 1 -16.29 38.07 -13.35
N SER A 2 -16.32 37.75 -12.05
CA SER A 2 -15.25 37.01 -11.38
C SER A 2 -15.28 35.53 -11.77
N ARG A 3 -14.15 34.99 -12.24
CA ARG A 3 -13.97 33.55 -12.46
C ARG A 3 -14.14 32.83 -11.12
N LYS A 4 -15.14 31.94 -11.01
CA LYS A 4 -15.25 31.01 -9.89
C LYS A 4 -14.59 29.69 -10.27
N VAL A 5 -13.66 29.23 -9.45
CA VAL A 5 -13.02 27.92 -9.56
C VAL A 5 -13.68 27.02 -8.51
N TYR A 6 -14.05 25.81 -8.92
CA TYR A 6 -14.59 24.79 -8.02
C TYR A 6 -13.65 23.60 -8.02
N GLU A 7 -13.35 23.09 -6.84
CA GLU A 7 -12.57 21.86 -6.65
C GLU A 7 -13.53 20.79 -6.13
N ALA A 8 -13.50 19.62 -6.75
CA ALA A 8 -14.25 18.45 -6.31
C ALA A 8 -13.39 17.20 -6.53
N ARG A 9 -13.57 16.24 -5.63
CA ARG A 9 -12.99 14.91 -5.75
C ARG A 9 -13.99 13.95 -6.36
N GLY A 10 -13.46 12.89 -6.93
CA GLY A 10 -14.24 11.86 -7.57
C GLY A 10 -13.37 10.69 -8.00
N ALA A 11 -14.02 9.63 -8.46
CA ALA A 11 -13.39 8.44 -8.99
C ALA A 11 -13.62 8.33 -10.50
N ILE A 12 -12.74 7.62 -11.19
CA ILE A 12 -12.95 7.24 -12.59
C ILE A 12 -13.62 5.86 -12.61
N GLU A 13 -14.87 5.82 -13.04
CA GLU A 13 -15.59 4.59 -13.37
C GLU A 13 -15.33 4.18 -14.83
N ASP A 14 -15.18 2.87 -15.04
CA ASP A 14 -14.98 2.24 -16.36
C ASP A 14 -13.84 2.84 -17.20
N GLY A 15 -12.89 3.53 -16.56
CA GLY A 15 -11.75 4.19 -17.20
C GLY A 15 -12.08 5.45 -18.00
N VAL A 16 -13.35 5.88 -18.07
CA VAL A 16 -13.79 6.99 -18.96
C VAL A 16 -14.73 7.97 -18.27
N THR A 17 -15.43 7.56 -17.21
CA THR A 17 -16.45 8.39 -16.56
C THR A 17 -15.94 8.91 -15.23
N ILE A 18 -15.96 10.23 -15.00
CA ILE A 18 -15.64 10.81 -13.69
C ILE A 18 -16.93 10.92 -12.88
N VAL A 19 -17.00 10.22 -11.76
CA VAL A 19 -18.07 10.34 -10.77
C VAL A 19 -17.58 11.20 -9.62
N LEU A 20 -18.22 12.35 -9.42
CA LEU A 20 -17.87 13.27 -8.34
C LEU A 20 -18.46 12.79 -7.01
N ASP A 21 -17.69 12.88 -5.94
CA ASP A 21 -18.14 12.54 -4.57
C ASP A 21 -19.28 13.46 -4.10
N ALA A 22 -19.27 14.70 -4.59
CA ALA A 22 -20.30 15.69 -4.32
C ALA A 22 -20.65 16.49 -5.59
N PRO A 23 -21.94 16.82 -5.81
CA PRO A 23 -22.36 17.60 -6.95
C PRO A 23 -21.84 19.04 -6.88
N LEU A 24 -21.29 19.54 -7.99
CA LEU A 24 -20.85 20.92 -8.11
C LEU A 24 -22.04 21.85 -8.43
N PRO A 25 -22.20 23.00 -7.74
CA PRO A 25 -23.30 23.94 -7.97
C PRO A 25 -23.04 24.82 -9.20
N VAL A 26 -22.87 24.21 -10.37
CA VAL A 26 -22.61 24.88 -11.65
C VAL A 26 -23.87 24.91 -12.52
N ARG A 27 -24.02 25.96 -13.34
CA ARG A 27 -25.13 26.10 -14.30
C ARG A 27 -24.57 26.47 -15.68
N GLY A 28 -25.12 25.85 -16.73
CA GLY A 28 -24.71 26.11 -18.11
C GLY A 28 -23.48 25.32 -18.55
N ARG A 29 -22.75 25.83 -19.54
CA ARG A 29 -21.53 25.18 -20.06
C ARG A 29 -20.34 25.45 -19.13
N VAL A 30 -19.58 24.40 -18.83
CA VAL A 30 -18.42 24.47 -17.94
C VAL A 30 -17.16 23.99 -18.67
N LYS A 31 -16.01 24.54 -18.26
CA LYS A 31 -14.69 24.01 -18.62
C LYS A 31 -14.15 23.26 -17.41
N VAL A 32 -13.85 21.98 -17.58
CA VAL A 32 -13.32 21.11 -16.52
C VAL A 32 -11.82 20.93 -16.72
N GLN A 33 -11.05 21.05 -15.63
CA GLN A 33 -9.65 20.65 -15.58
C GLN A 33 -9.57 19.50 -14.58
N VAL A 34 -8.98 18.38 -15.00
CA VAL A 34 -8.86 17.16 -14.20
C VAL A 34 -7.40 16.99 -13.86
N GLU A 35 -7.10 16.89 -12.57
CA GLU A 35 -5.80 16.51 -12.05
C GLU A 35 -5.95 15.15 -11.41
N ALA A 36 -5.20 14.16 -11.90
CA ALA A 36 -5.19 12.85 -11.29
C ALA A 36 -4.54 12.98 -9.91
N GLU A 37 -5.25 12.63 -8.85
CA GLU A 37 -4.60 12.42 -7.56
C GLU A 37 -3.65 11.24 -7.76
N THR A 38 -2.35 11.47 -7.53
CA THR A 38 -1.38 10.39 -7.52
C THR A 38 -1.76 9.47 -6.38
N THR A 39 -2.52 8.42 -6.67
CA THR A 39 -2.66 7.30 -5.76
C THR A 39 -1.25 6.89 -5.38
N ALA A 40 -1.00 6.65 -4.09
CA ALA A 40 0.23 5.99 -3.67
C ALA A 40 0.50 4.84 -4.65
N PRO A 41 1.75 4.70 -5.15
CA PRO A 41 2.05 3.81 -6.27
C PRO A 41 1.32 2.49 -6.06
N ASP A 42 0.55 2.07 -7.08
CA ASP A 42 -0.22 0.84 -7.12
C ASP A 42 0.47 -0.17 -6.25
N SER A 43 -0.21 -0.62 -5.18
CA SER A 43 0.34 -1.49 -4.15
C SER A 43 1.30 -2.46 -4.81
N GLN A 44 2.61 -2.19 -4.68
CA GLN A 44 3.62 -2.97 -5.35
C GLN A 44 3.29 -4.42 -4.98
N ASN A 45 3.16 -5.32 -5.97
CA ASN A 45 2.83 -6.69 -5.69
C ASN A 45 3.75 -7.14 -4.56
N LEU A 46 3.19 -7.64 -3.45
CA LEU A 46 3.96 -7.93 -2.24
C LEU A 46 5.23 -8.73 -2.59
N TRP A 47 5.14 -9.60 -3.59
CA TRP A 47 6.27 -10.34 -4.14
C TRP A 47 7.35 -9.46 -4.76
N GLU A 48 6.99 -8.52 -5.64
CA GLU A 48 7.94 -7.60 -6.27
C GLU A 48 8.65 -6.70 -5.24
N PHE A 49 7.91 -6.27 -4.22
CA PHE A 49 8.49 -5.53 -3.11
C PHE A 49 9.51 -6.38 -2.32
N LEU A 50 9.15 -7.62 -1.99
CA LEU A 50 10.02 -8.54 -1.25
C LEU A 50 11.27 -8.91 -2.06
N GLU A 51 11.15 -9.13 -3.37
CA GLU A 51 12.28 -9.36 -4.28
C GLU A 51 13.23 -8.15 -4.31
N THR A 52 12.67 -6.94 -4.40
CA THR A 52 13.44 -5.70 -4.37
C THR A 52 14.22 -5.58 -3.05
N LEU A 53 13.57 -5.84 -1.92
CA LEU A 53 14.18 -5.79 -0.60
C LEU A 53 15.27 -6.86 -0.44
N HIS A 54 15.04 -8.07 -0.95
CA HIS A 54 16.03 -9.16 -0.94
C HIS A 54 17.29 -8.78 -1.73
N ALA A 55 17.12 -8.23 -2.94
CA ALA A 55 18.24 -7.76 -3.75
C ALA A 55 19.04 -6.64 -3.06
N GLN A 56 18.36 -5.69 -2.43
CA GLN A 56 19.01 -4.61 -1.68
C GLN A 56 19.81 -5.13 -0.48
N GLN A 57 19.29 -6.10 0.25
CA GLN A 57 20.00 -6.70 1.38
C GLN A 57 21.26 -7.45 0.91
N HIS A 58 21.16 -8.26 -0.13
CA HIS A 58 22.31 -8.92 -0.73
C HIS A 58 23.38 -7.93 -1.22
N ALA A 59 22.97 -6.84 -1.87
CA ALA A 59 23.90 -5.79 -2.32
C ALA A 59 24.65 -5.12 -1.16
N ARG A 60 24.06 -5.09 0.03
CA ARG A 60 24.70 -4.60 1.27
C ARG A 60 25.57 -5.65 1.97
N GLY A 61 25.71 -6.84 1.39
CA GLY A 61 26.48 -7.95 1.95
C GLY A 61 25.73 -8.76 3.01
N HIS A 62 24.40 -8.61 3.12
CA HIS A 62 23.61 -9.48 3.97
C HIS A 62 23.62 -10.92 3.41
N ILE A 63 23.91 -11.88 4.29
CA ILE A 63 23.85 -13.30 3.97
C ILE A 63 22.61 -13.84 4.67
N PRO A 64 21.54 -14.23 3.93
CA PRO A 64 20.35 -14.76 4.56
C PRO A 64 20.65 -16.10 5.26
N PRO A 65 19.97 -16.39 6.38
CA PRO A 65 20.11 -17.66 7.09
C PRO A 65 19.63 -18.82 6.22
N THR A 66 20.16 -20.02 6.47
CA THR A 66 19.72 -21.22 5.76
C THR A 66 18.30 -21.61 6.21
N PRO A 67 17.53 -22.34 5.37
CA PRO A 67 16.22 -22.84 5.75
C PRO A 67 16.22 -23.62 7.06
N GLU A 68 17.26 -24.42 7.31
CA GLU A 68 17.40 -25.23 8.53
C GLU A 68 17.63 -24.35 9.76
N THR A 69 18.38 -23.27 9.59
CA THR A 69 18.63 -22.28 10.66
C THR A 69 17.32 -21.57 11.02
N VAL A 70 16.54 -21.18 10.01
CA VAL A 70 15.24 -20.55 10.21
C VAL A 70 14.26 -21.51 10.90
N GLU A 71 14.18 -22.77 10.46
CA GLU A 71 13.27 -23.75 11.08
C GLU A 71 13.64 -24.04 12.53
N THR A 72 14.95 -24.11 12.84
CA THR A 72 15.43 -24.29 14.22
C THR A 72 15.00 -23.11 15.10
N TYR A 73 15.28 -21.88 14.65
CA TYR A 73 14.86 -20.67 15.35
C TYR A 73 13.34 -20.61 15.57
N LEU A 74 12.54 -20.92 14.54
CA LEU A 74 11.09 -20.93 14.66
C LEU A 74 10.58 -22.02 15.62
N ARG A 75 11.27 -23.15 15.72
CA ARG A 75 10.93 -24.21 16.68
C ARG A 75 11.21 -23.78 18.11
N GLU A 76 12.38 -23.18 18.35
CA GLU A 76 12.77 -22.65 19.66
C GLU A 76 11.79 -21.57 20.12
N LEU A 77 11.51 -20.58 19.27
CA LEU A 77 10.54 -19.52 19.56
C LEU A 77 9.15 -20.06 19.91
N ARG A 78 8.68 -21.09 19.19
CA ARG A 78 7.40 -21.75 19.50
C ARG A 78 7.42 -22.55 20.80
N SER A 79 8.58 -23.06 21.22
CA SER A 79 8.75 -23.75 22.50
C SER A 79 8.69 -22.76 23.65
N GLU A 80 9.46 -21.68 23.57
CA GLU A 80 9.49 -20.59 24.57
C GLU A 80 8.09 -20.04 24.83
N TRP A 81 7.33 -19.77 23.76
CA TRP A 81 5.94 -19.32 23.89
C TRP A 81 5.02 -20.33 24.57
N ARG A 82 5.23 -21.64 24.42
CA ARG A 82 4.42 -22.65 25.12
C ARG A 82 4.81 -22.76 26.59
N ASP A 83 6.09 -22.63 26.89
CA ASP A 83 6.59 -22.73 28.26
C ASP A 83 6.12 -21.52 29.09
N ASP A 84 6.11 -20.32 28.51
CA ASP A 84 5.53 -19.11 29.12
C ASP A 84 4.03 -19.24 29.41
N GLN A 85 3.28 -19.96 28.56
CA GLN A 85 1.84 -20.19 28.77
C GLN A 85 1.56 -21.32 29.79
N ASN A 86 2.56 -22.12 30.16
CA ASN A 86 2.45 -23.25 31.09
C ASN A 86 2.99 -22.94 32.50
N LEU A 87 3.27 -21.67 32.81
CA LEU A 87 3.67 -21.26 34.16
C LEU A 87 2.52 -21.50 35.18
N PRO A 88 2.77 -22.19 36.31
CA PRO A 88 1.76 -22.34 37.35
C PRO A 88 1.44 -20.96 37.96
N ARG A 89 0.14 -20.68 38.13
CA ARG A 89 -0.37 -19.45 38.76
C ARG A 89 -0.03 -19.36 40.24
#